data_AF-A0A522FSE4-F1
#
_entry.id   AF-A0A522FSE4-F1
#
_cell.length_a   1.000
_cell.length_b   1.000
_cell.length_c   1.000
_cell.angle_alpha   90.00
_cell.angle_beta   90.00
_cell.angle_gamma   90.00
#
_symmetry.space_group_name_H-M   'P 1'
#
loop_
_entity.id
_entity.type
_entity.pdbx_description
1 polymer ?
#
loop_
_entity_poly.entity_id
_entity_poly.type
_entity_poly.pdbx_seq_one_letter_code
_entity_poly.pdbx_strand_id
1 'polypeptide(L)'
;MAFQIIVVVLIVSLLGYVVFLHIQLAKKNIFIESTVKRLSGIEKSRSMEEMMVFLQEIQKLSQYSSFFQDKFLEESTADFILENEKDLKIYMHYTKEENDAINILKEGFKFADSFYKTALPVSKDKLDLIIKHNRRKSFGEYLIVICISNDIVNFYSLELEKAGLKNYSFENILTEIGPSKNDNADLMYQLPSQFIKGYVNHRTGEIVKNTA
;
A
#
# COMPACT_ATOMS: atom_id res chain seq x y z
N MET A 1 34.06 -7.23 -46.00
CA MET A 1 34.89 -7.39 -44.78
C MET A 1 34.51 -6.41 -43.67
N ALA A 2 34.42 -5.10 -43.92
CA ALA A 2 34.08 -4.11 -42.88
C ALA A 2 32.75 -4.40 -42.13
N PHE A 3 31.70 -4.84 -42.84
CA PHE A 3 30.41 -5.18 -42.23
C PHE A 3 30.49 -6.37 -41.25
N GLN A 4 31.27 -7.40 -41.59
CA GLN A 4 31.47 -8.56 -40.71
C GLN A 4 32.24 -8.17 -39.43
N ILE A 5 33.22 -7.27 -39.56
CA ILE A 5 33.98 -6.76 -38.40
C ILE A 5 33.06 -5.97 -37.46
N ILE A 6 32.17 -5.13 -38.00
CA ILE A 6 31.19 -4.37 -37.20
C ILE A 6 30.24 -5.31 -36.46
N VAL A 7 29.72 -6.35 -37.13
CA VAL A 7 28.82 -7.33 -36.51
C VAL A 7 29.52 -8.08 -35.37
N VAL A 8 30.79 -8.48 -35.56
CA VAL A 8 31.58 -9.15 -34.51
C VAL A 8 31.81 -8.24 -33.30
N VAL A 9 32.15 -6.96 -33.52
CA VAL A 9 32.31 -5.99 -32.43
C VAL A 9 31.00 -5.79 -31.65
N LEU A 10 29.86 -5.71 -32.36
CA LEU A 10 28.55 -5.54 -31.75
C LEU A 10 28.17 -6.76 -30.90
N ILE A 11 28.42 -7.97 -31.40
CA ILE A 11 28.20 -9.22 -30.65
C ILE A 11 29.05 -9.27 -29.38
N VAL A 12 30.34 -8.91 -29.48
CA VAL A 12 31.25 -8.90 -28.30
C VAL A 12 30.80 -7.85 -27.27
N SER A 13 30.40 -6.67 -27.71
CA SER A 13 29.86 -5.63 -26.82
C SER A 13 28.58 -6.08 -26.12
N LEU A 14 27.69 -6.77 -26.84
CA LEU A 14 26.42 -7.23 -26.31
C LEU A 14 26.62 -8.38 -25.31
N LEU A 15 27.55 -9.30 -25.59
CA LEU A 15 27.99 -10.34 -24.66
C LEU A 15 28.58 -9.73 -23.37
N GLY A 16 29.45 -8.73 -23.51
CA GLY A 16 30.01 -8.00 -22.36
C GLY A 16 28.91 -7.35 -21.50
N TYR A 17 27.91 -6.76 -22.13
CA TYR A 17 26.77 -6.16 -21.44
C TYR A 17 25.89 -7.20 -20.72
N VAL A 18 25.63 -8.35 -21.34
CA VAL A 18 24.86 -9.44 -20.73
C VAL A 18 25.58 -10.01 -19.50
N VAL A 19 26.90 -10.19 -19.58
CA VAL A 19 27.73 -10.65 -18.45
C VAL A 19 27.72 -9.61 -17.32
N PHE A 20 27.89 -8.32 -17.67
CA PHE A 20 27.79 -7.23 -16.71
C PHE A 20 26.45 -7.22 -15.97
N LEU A 21 25.34 -7.38 -16.70
CA LEU A 21 24.00 -7.47 -16.12
C LEU A 21 23.85 -8.68 -15.19
N HIS A 22 24.38 -9.85 -15.57
CA HIS A 22 24.34 -11.04 -14.72
C HIS A 22 25.12 -10.84 -13.42
N ILE A 23 26.29 -10.21 -13.48
CA ILE A 23 27.07 -9.86 -12.29
C ILE A 23 26.30 -8.86 -11.41
N GLN A 24 25.66 -7.86 -12.02
CA GLN A 24 24.88 -6.87 -11.29
C GLN A 24 23.64 -7.49 -10.62
N LEU A 25 22.96 -8.41 -11.30
CA LEU A 25 21.82 -9.15 -10.77
C LEU A 25 22.22 -10.11 -9.67
N ALA A 26 23.33 -10.84 -9.82
CA ALA A 26 23.84 -11.73 -8.78
C ALA A 26 24.20 -10.97 -7.49
N LYS A 27 24.86 -9.82 -7.62
CA LYS A 27 25.13 -8.93 -6.48
C LYS A 27 23.85 -8.45 -5.80
N LYS A 28 22.82 -8.09 -6.59
CA LYS A 28 21.50 -7.70 -6.05
C LYS A 28 20.81 -8.87 -5.33
N ASN A 29 20.83 -10.07 -5.89
CA ASN A 29 20.21 -11.24 -5.27
C ASN A 29 20.89 -11.61 -3.94
N ILE A 30 22.21 -11.57 -3.86
CA ILE A 30 22.95 -11.82 -2.60
C ILE A 30 22.57 -10.78 -1.54
N PHE A 31 22.45 -9.51 -1.93
CA PHE A 31 22.01 -8.45 -1.02
C PHE A 31 20.58 -8.68 -0.51
N ILE A 32 19.65 -9.03 -1.40
CA ILE A 32 18.25 -9.33 -1.03
C ILE A 32 18.20 -10.54 -0.10
N GLU A 33 18.90 -11.62 -0.42
CA GLU A 33 18.94 -12.84 0.40
C GLU A 33 19.52 -12.56 1.79
N SER A 34 20.60 -11.78 1.87
CA SER A 34 21.19 -11.38 3.15
C SER A 34 20.25 -10.48 3.98
N THR A 35 19.48 -9.61 3.32
CA THR A 35 18.50 -8.73 3.96
C THR A 35 17.31 -9.53 4.48
N VAL A 36 16.77 -10.45 3.68
CA VAL A 36 15.67 -11.35 4.04
C VAL A 36 16.08 -12.27 5.19
N LYS A 37 17.30 -12.82 5.16
CA LYS A 37 17.83 -13.68 6.23
C LYS A 37 18.09 -12.93 7.54
N ARG A 38 18.47 -11.64 7.47
CA ARG A 38 18.53 -10.77 8.66
C ARG A 38 17.14 -10.46 9.19
N LEU A 39 16.16 -10.19 8.32
CA LEU A 39 14.77 -9.93 8.68
C LEU A 39 14.10 -11.14 9.37
N SER A 40 14.27 -12.36 8.83
CA SER A 40 13.72 -13.58 9.44
C SER A 40 14.37 -13.95 10.78
N GLY A 41 15.58 -13.45 11.04
CA GLY A 41 16.21 -13.53 12.36
C GLY A 41 15.70 -12.49 13.36
N ILE A 42 15.19 -11.35 12.88
CA ILE A 42 14.71 -10.23 13.72
C ILE A 42 13.25 -10.44 14.17
N GLU A 43 12.46 -11.22 13.41
CA GLU A 43 11.04 -11.54 13.69
C GLU A 43 10.80 -12.20 15.06
N LYS A 44 11.85 -12.71 15.72
CA LYS A 44 11.69 -13.56 16.92
C LYS A 44 11.84 -12.88 18.29
N SER A 45 12.35 -11.65 18.45
CA SER A 45 12.57 -11.13 19.83
C SER A 45 12.94 -9.65 20.10
N ARG A 46 12.83 -8.66 19.20
CA ARG A 46 13.45 -7.33 19.47
C ARG A 46 12.54 -6.10 19.50
N SER A 47 12.90 -5.12 20.34
CA SER A 47 12.16 -3.87 20.60
C SER A 47 12.24 -2.90 19.42
N MET A 48 11.26 -2.00 19.36
CA MET A 48 11.06 -0.98 18.33
C MET A 48 12.31 -0.14 18.00
N GLU A 49 13.16 0.19 18.98
CA GLU A 49 14.39 0.94 18.74
C GLU A 49 15.37 0.21 17.81
N GLU A 50 15.58 -1.09 18.00
CA GLU A 50 16.60 -1.83 17.25
C GLU A 50 16.19 -2.06 15.79
N MET A 51 14.88 -2.18 15.53
CA MET A 51 14.34 -2.24 14.18
C MET A 51 14.46 -0.89 13.47
N MET A 52 14.20 0.23 14.17
CA MET A 52 14.39 1.57 13.60
C MET A 52 15.86 1.83 13.28
N VAL A 53 16.79 1.39 14.14
CA VAL A 53 18.23 1.43 13.86
C VAL A 53 18.57 0.59 12.64
N PHE A 54 18.00 -0.61 12.48
CA PHE A 54 18.23 -1.46 11.31
C PHE A 54 17.68 -0.84 10.01
N LEU A 55 16.47 -0.29 10.04
CA LEU A 55 15.88 0.42 8.90
C LEU A 55 16.70 1.66 8.54
N GLN A 56 17.21 2.40 9.53
CA GLN A 56 18.13 3.51 9.34
C GLN A 56 19.51 3.07 8.80
N GLU A 57 20.00 1.89 9.18
CA GLU A 57 21.22 1.32 8.61
C GLU A 57 21.03 0.96 7.13
N ILE A 58 19.89 0.32 6.78
CA ILE A 58 19.52 0.06 5.38
C ILE A 58 19.40 1.37 4.59
N GLN A 59 18.79 2.39 5.19
CA GLN A 59 18.66 3.73 4.62
C GLN A 59 20.03 4.35 4.30
N LYS A 60 21.03 4.20 5.18
CA LYS A 60 22.39 4.70 4.96
C LYS A 60 23.20 3.89 3.94
N LEU A 61 22.93 2.60 3.81
CA LEU A 61 23.65 1.70 2.89
C LEU A 61 23.19 1.82 1.43
N SER A 62 21.97 2.29 1.20
CA SER A 62 21.47 2.47 -0.16
C SER A 62 21.87 3.85 -0.72
N GLN A 63 22.50 3.90 -1.90
CA GLN A 63 22.66 5.11 -2.73
C GLN A 63 21.31 5.65 -3.27
N TYR A 64 20.20 5.33 -2.59
CA TYR A 64 18.81 5.57 -3.00
C TYR A 64 18.08 6.40 -1.92
N SER A 65 18.60 7.60 -1.66
CA SER A 65 18.00 8.56 -0.72
C SER A 65 16.58 9.00 -1.11
N SER A 66 16.18 8.83 -2.37
CA SER A 66 14.83 9.14 -2.85
C SER A 66 13.76 8.14 -2.37
N PHE A 67 14.15 6.94 -1.94
CA PHE A 67 13.21 5.93 -1.42
C PHE A 67 12.81 6.19 0.05
N PHE A 68 13.54 7.07 0.74
CA PHE A 68 13.44 7.34 2.17
C PHE A 68 13.12 8.81 2.53
N GLN A 69 12.64 9.61 1.56
CA GLN A 69 11.87 10.82 1.86
C GLN A 69 10.43 10.50 2.29
N ASP A 70 10.17 9.23 2.61
CA ASP A 70 8.86 8.70 2.92
C ASP A 70 8.55 8.95 4.40
N LYS A 71 7.60 9.83 4.65
CA LYS A 71 7.12 10.22 5.97
C LYS A 71 5.96 9.35 6.46
N PHE A 72 5.69 8.25 5.76
CA PHE A 72 4.71 7.26 6.18
C PHE A 72 4.96 6.71 7.59
N LEU A 73 6.24 6.58 7.98
CA LEU A 73 6.64 6.06 9.30
C LEU A 73 6.94 7.16 10.33
N GLU A 74 6.72 8.43 10.00
CA GLU A 74 6.72 9.48 11.02
C GLU A 74 5.60 9.19 12.03
N GLU A 75 5.88 9.47 13.30
CA GLU A 75 4.97 9.19 14.43
C GLU A 75 3.59 9.82 14.19
N SER A 76 3.54 11.05 13.70
CA SER A 76 2.31 11.75 13.34
C SER A 76 1.47 11.02 12.29
N THR A 77 2.09 10.47 11.25
CA THR A 77 1.41 9.70 10.20
C THR A 77 0.94 8.35 10.73
N ALA A 78 1.81 7.65 11.45
CA ALA A 78 1.50 6.34 12.00
C ALA A 78 0.35 6.42 13.01
N ASP A 79 0.37 7.41 13.89
CA ASP A 79 -0.69 7.67 14.87
C ASP A 79 -1.99 8.04 14.18
N PHE A 80 -1.94 8.85 13.12
CA PHE A 80 -3.13 9.15 12.33
C PHE A 80 -3.71 7.92 11.63
N ILE A 81 -2.88 7.00 11.12
CA ILE A 81 -3.39 5.79 10.47
C ILE A 81 -3.94 4.80 11.50
N LEU A 82 -3.30 4.65 12.65
CA LEU A 82 -3.59 3.60 13.64
C LEU A 82 -4.45 4.07 14.82
N GLU A 83 -4.87 5.33 14.85
CA GLU A 83 -5.76 5.86 15.90
C GLU A 83 -7.00 4.96 16.06
N ASN A 84 -7.27 4.53 17.29
CA ASN A 84 -8.41 3.69 17.64
C ASN A 84 -8.48 2.35 16.88
N GLU A 85 -7.34 1.79 16.47
CA GLU A 85 -7.25 0.48 15.79
C GLU A 85 -7.88 -0.71 16.53
N LYS A 86 -8.19 -0.56 17.83
CA LYS A 86 -8.88 -1.58 18.63
C LYS A 86 -10.37 -1.61 18.35
N ASP A 87 -10.95 -0.46 18.04
CA ASP A 87 -12.39 -0.27 17.90
C ASP A 87 -12.80 -0.09 16.44
N LEU A 88 -11.83 0.22 15.56
CA LEU A 88 -12.04 0.47 14.15
C LEU A 88 -11.37 -0.59 13.28
N LYS A 89 -12.08 -1.00 12.23
CA LYS A 89 -11.53 -1.70 11.07
C LYS A 89 -10.98 -0.66 10.11
N ILE A 90 -9.65 -0.63 9.97
CA ILE A 90 -8.94 0.39 9.20
C ILE A 90 -8.51 -0.18 7.85
N TYR A 91 -8.70 0.61 6.79
CA TYR A 91 -8.24 0.30 5.44
C TYR A 91 -7.48 1.47 4.85
N MET A 92 -6.63 1.15 3.88
CA MET A 92 -5.75 2.10 3.20
C MET A 92 -5.86 1.94 1.69
N HIS A 93 -5.92 3.06 0.97
CA HIS A 93 -5.95 3.10 -0.48
C HIS A 93 -5.01 4.20 -1.01
N TYR A 94 -4.34 3.96 -2.13
CA TYR A 94 -3.43 4.94 -2.74
C TYR A 94 -4.08 5.56 -3.97
N THR A 95 -4.05 6.88 -4.04
CA THR A 95 -4.38 7.64 -5.23
C THR A 95 -3.23 8.54 -5.66
N LYS A 96 -3.13 8.77 -6.96
CA LYS A 96 -2.03 9.51 -7.58
C LYS A 96 -2.24 11.02 -7.50
N GLU A 97 -3.46 11.46 -7.73
CA GLU A 97 -3.79 12.88 -7.82
C GLU A 97 -4.45 13.37 -6.53
N GLU A 98 -4.10 14.56 -6.07
CA GLU A 98 -4.67 15.17 -4.87
C GLU A 98 -6.17 15.42 -5.03
N ASN A 99 -6.58 15.82 -6.24
CA ASN A 99 -7.99 16.06 -6.57
C ASN A 99 -8.84 14.81 -6.32
N ASP A 100 -8.31 13.62 -6.63
CA ASP A 100 -9.02 12.37 -6.38
C ASP A 100 -9.15 12.12 -4.88
N ALA A 101 -8.10 12.41 -4.09
CA ALA A 101 -8.16 12.31 -2.64
C ALA A 101 -9.23 13.25 -2.06
N ILE A 102 -9.24 14.51 -2.50
CA ILE A 102 -10.23 15.51 -2.08
C ILE A 102 -11.64 15.07 -2.47
N ASN A 103 -11.83 14.52 -3.68
CA ASN A 103 -13.13 14.03 -4.12
C ASN A 103 -13.58 12.83 -3.28
N ILE A 104 -12.67 11.91 -2.93
CA ILE A 104 -12.97 10.77 -2.05
C ILE A 104 -13.38 11.25 -0.65
N LEU A 105 -12.75 12.29 -0.12
CA LEU A 105 -13.16 12.87 1.17
C LEU A 105 -14.57 13.46 1.13
N LYS A 106 -14.94 14.11 0.01
CA LYS A 106 -16.25 14.77 -0.15
C LYS A 106 -17.38 13.80 -0.49
N GLU A 107 -17.16 12.95 -1.48
CA GLU A 107 -18.18 12.08 -2.05
C GLU A 107 -18.16 10.69 -1.38
N GLY A 108 -17.05 10.28 -0.78
CA GLY A 108 -16.84 8.91 -0.32
C GLY A 108 -16.03 8.06 -1.30
N PHE A 109 -15.86 6.80 -0.96
CA PHE A 109 -14.93 5.90 -1.65
C PHE A 109 -15.67 4.94 -2.59
N LYS A 110 -15.39 5.06 -3.89
CA LYS A 110 -15.98 4.20 -4.94
C LYS A 110 -15.12 2.95 -5.15
N PHE A 111 -15.76 1.79 -5.25
CA PHE A 111 -15.08 0.54 -5.53
C PHE A 111 -15.92 -0.38 -6.44
N ALA A 112 -15.24 -1.15 -7.29
CA ALA A 112 -15.85 -2.13 -8.19
C ALA A 112 -15.75 -3.52 -7.58
N ASP A 113 -16.84 -4.30 -7.68
CA ASP A 113 -16.99 -5.69 -7.21
C ASP A 113 -16.71 -5.92 -5.72
N SER A 114 -15.44 -5.80 -5.31
CA SER A 114 -14.93 -6.17 -4.01
C SER A 114 -14.03 -5.09 -3.45
N PHE A 115 -14.40 -4.63 -2.25
CA PHE A 115 -13.64 -3.63 -1.51
C PHE A 115 -12.17 -4.04 -1.28
N TYR A 116 -11.91 -5.33 -1.00
CA TYR A 116 -10.57 -5.87 -0.76
C TYR A 116 -9.63 -5.86 -1.96
N LYS A 117 -10.17 -5.72 -3.19
CA LYS A 117 -9.33 -5.55 -4.39
C LYS A 117 -8.78 -4.13 -4.48
N THR A 118 -9.51 -3.14 -3.94
CA THR A 118 -9.23 -1.71 -4.09
C THR A 118 -8.59 -1.11 -2.85
N ALA A 119 -9.06 -1.49 -1.66
CA ALA A 119 -8.57 -1.01 -0.37
C ALA A 119 -7.93 -2.16 0.42
N LEU A 120 -6.83 -1.87 1.10
CA LEU A 120 -6.06 -2.86 1.85
C LEU A 120 -6.37 -2.74 3.33
N PRO A 121 -6.69 -3.84 4.03
CA PRO A 121 -6.85 -3.78 5.47
C PRO A 121 -5.51 -3.46 6.13
N VAL A 122 -5.52 -2.55 7.09
CA VAL A 122 -4.39 -2.27 7.96
C VAL A 122 -4.37 -3.32 9.07
N SER A 123 -3.18 -3.83 9.38
CA SER A 123 -2.97 -4.73 10.52
C SER A 123 -2.18 -4.01 11.61
N LYS A 124 -2.21 -4.57 12.83
CA LYS A 124 -1.43 -4.08 13.97
C LYS A 124 0.07 -4.30 13.81
N ASP A 125 0.45 -5.19 12.91
CA ASP A 125 1.84 -5.46 12.64
C ASP A 125 2.42 -4.36 11.74
N LYS A 126 3.26 -3.51 12.34
CA LYS A 126 3.96 -2.43 11.64
C LYS A 126 4.79 -2.97 10.48
N LEU A 127 5.33 -4.20 10.55
CA LEU A 127 6.08 -4.79 9.46
C LEU A 127 5.17 -5.07 8.25
N ASP A 128 4.01 -5.67 8.49
CA ASP A 128 3.00 -5.89 7.45
C ASP A 128 2.54 -4.55 6.85
N LEU A 129 2.35 -3.51 7.67
CA LEU A 129 2.03 -2.16 7.21
C LEU A 129 3.12 -1.58 6.29
N ILE A 130 4.40 -1.70 6.67
CA ILE A 130 5.56 -1.28 5.87
C ILE A 130 5.61 -2.05 4.54
N ILE A 131 5.37 -3.36 4.56
CA ILE A 131 5.38 -4.19 3.36
C ILE A 131 4.25 -3.77 2.42
N LYS A 132 3.02 -3.59 2.94
CA LYS A 132 1.86 -3.13 2.18
C LYS A 132 2.10 -1.75 1.57
N HIS A 133 2.65 -0.83 2.36
CA HIS A 133 2.99 0.50 1.90
C HIS A 133 4.03 0.47 0.79
N ASN A 134 5.17 -0.22 0.97
CA ASN A 134 6.20 -0.30 -0.06
C ASN A 134 5.73 -1.01 -1.34
N ARG A 135 4.80 -1.96 -1.24
CA ARG A 135 4.21 -2.63 -2.41
C ARG A 135 3.27 -1.71 -3.20
N ARG A 136 2.73 -0.67 -2.58
CA ARG A 136 1.60 0.10 -3.12
C ARG A 136 1.84 1.60 -3.28
N LYS A 137 2.90 2.15 -2.67
CA LYS A 137 3.26 3.56 -2.80
C LYS A 137 3.58 4.01 -4.22
N SER A 138 3.89 3.08 -5.13
CA SER A 138 4.05 3.37 -6.56
C SER A 138 2.74 3.73 -7.28
N PHE A 139 1.59 3.40 -6.69
CA PHE A 139 0.28 3.75 -7.27
C PHE A 139 -0.13 5.20 -7.00
N GLY A 140 0.53 5.89 -6.07
CA GLY A 140 0.24 7.29 -5.80
C GLY A 140 0.84 7.81 -4.49
N GLU A 141 0.85 9.13 -4.35
CA GLU A 141 1.43 9.85 -3.21
C GLU A 141 0.44 10.05 -2.06
N TYR A 142 -0.86 9.97 -2.37
CA TYR A 142 -1.94 10.24 -1.43
C TYR A 142 -2.52 8.94 -0.91
N LEU A 143 -2.39 8.72 0.38
CA LEU A 143 -2.91 7.58 1.11
C LEU A 143 -4.24 7.94 1.76
N ILE A 144 -5.34 7.42 1.24
CA ILE A 144 -6.65 7.50 1.87
C ILE A 144 -6.72 6.53 3.04
N VAL A 145 -7.19 7.02 4.18
CA VAL A 145 -7.45 6.23 5.39
C VAL A 145 -8.96 6.10 5.58
N ILE A 146 -9.44 4.86 5.59
CA ILE A 146 -10.85 4.51 5.72
C ILE A 146 -11.03 3.78 7.05
N CYS A 147 -12.01 4.19 7.84
CA CYS A 147 -12.26 3.66 9.17
C CYS A 147 -13.74 3.29 9.33
N ILE A 148 -14.00 2.04 9.67
CA ILE A 148 -15.36 1.53 9.92
C ILE A 148 -15.38 0.93 11.32
N SER A 149 -16.36 1.29 12.16
CA SER A 149 -16.47 0.71 13.51
C SER A 149 -16.60 -0.80 13.46
N ASN A 150 -15.89 -1.50 14.35
CA ASN A 150 -16.00 -2.95 14.50
C ASN A 150 -17.44 -3.38 14.79
N ASP A 151 -18.24 -2.57 15.50
CA ASP A 151 -19.64 -2.87 15.78
C ASP A 151 -20.48 -2.90 14.50
N ILE A 152 -20.26 -1.95 13.60
CA ILE A 152 -20.93 -1.89 12.29
C ILE A 152 -20.53 -3.11 11.46
N VAL A 153 -19.22 -3.39 11.38
CA VAL A 153 -18.69 -4.54 10.63
C VAL A 153 -19.32 -5.84 11.15
N ASN A 154 -19.30 -6.04 12.46
CA ASN A 154 -19.80 -7.25 13.10
C ASN A 154 -21.31 -7.39 12.91
N PHE A 155 -22.07 -6.32 13.10
CA PHE A 155 -23.52 -6.33 12.94
C PHE A 155 -23.92 -6.76 11.52
N TYR A 156 -23.43 -6.06 10.50
CA TYR A 156 -23.80 -6.38 9.12
C TYR A 156 -23.25 -7.71 8.64
N SER A 157 -22.05 -8.12 9.07
CA SER A 157 -21.50 -9.43 8.72
C SER A 157 -22.36 -10.56 9.27
N LEU A 158 -22.83 -10.44 10.52
CA LEU A 158 -23.71 -11.43 11.14
C LEU A 158 -25.08 -11.49 10.47
N GLU A 159 -25.67 -10.33 10.12
CA GLU A 159 -26.96 -10.30 9.42
C GLU A 159 -26.87 -10.91 8.01
N LEU A 160 -25.79 -10.67 7.29
CA LEU A 160 -25.53 -11.30 5.98
C LEU A 160 -25.39 -12.82 6.09
N GLU A 161 -24.70 -13.31 7.12
CA GLU A 161 -24.56 -14.74 7.39
C GLU A 161 -25.91 -15.38 7.69
N LYS A 162 -26.73 -14.77 8.56
CA LYS A 162 -28.08 -15.23 8.90
C LYS A 162 -29.00 -15.27 7.67
N ALA A 163 -28.88 -14.30 6.78
CA ALA A 163 -29.64 -14.23 5.53
C ALA A 163 -29.14 -15.20 4.45
N GLY A 164 -28.00 -15.87 4.65
CA GLY A 164 -27.40 -16.80 3.68
C GLY A 164 -26.79 -16.11 2.45
N LEU A 165 -26.53 -14.80 2.52
CA LEU A 165 -26.07 -13.98 1.40
C LEU A 165 -24.53 -14.01 1.26
N LYS A 166 -24.00 -15.16 0.83
CA LYS A 166 -22.53 -15.39 0.74
C LYS A 166 -21.78 -14.54 -0.30
N ASN A 167 -22.50 -13.93 -1.24
CA ASN A 167 -21.90 -13.14 -2.34
C ASN A 167 -21.79 -11.64 -2.02
N TYR A 168 -22.30 -11.21 -0.87
CA TYR A 168 -22.26 -9.83 -0.43
C TYR A 168 -21.37 -9.70 0.79
N SER A 169 -20.62 -8.60 0.87
CA SER A 169 -19.88 -8.21 2.06
C SER A 169 -20.52 -6.99 2.71
N PHE A 170 -20.18 -6.71 3.96
CA PHE A 170 -20.78 -5.59 4.70
C PHE A 170 -20.53 -4.25 4.00
N GLU A 171 -19.40 -4.09 3.30
CA GLU A 171 -19.08 -2.89 2.53
C GLU A 171 -20.07 -2.64 1.39
N ASN A 172 -20.61 -3.71 0.77
CA ASN A 172 -21.66 -3.56 -0.24
C ASN A 172 -22.97 -3.03 0.37
N ILE A 173 -23.26 -3.38 1.62
CA ILE A 173 -24.48 -2.97 2.33
C ILE A 173 -24.38 -1.53 2.83
N LEU A 174 -23.18 -1.10 3.23
CA LEU A 174 -22.92 0.27 3.69
C LEU A 174 -22.98 1.33 2.58
N THR A 175 -23.27 0.92 1.35
CA THR A 175 -23.28 1.82 0.21
C THR A 175 -24.52 2.73 0.21
N GLU A 176 -24.30 4.04 0.05
CA GLU A 176 -25.37 5.05 0.08
C GLU A 176 -26.24 5.08 -1.19
N ILE A 177 -25.63 4.81 -2.34
CA ILE A 177 -26.28 4.90 -3.66
C ILE A 177 -26.39 3.50 -4.25
N GLY A 178 -27.57 3.14 -4.77
CA GLY A 178 -27.77 1.85 -5.42
C GLY A 178 -26.68 1.55 -6.46
N PRO A 179 -26.21 0.30 -6.56
CA PRO A 179 -25.02 -0.02 -7.35
C PRO A 179 -25.24 0.32 -8.83
N SER A 180 -24.30 1.08 -9.39
CA SER A 180 -24.31 1.45 -10.81
C SER A 180 -23.34 0.57 -11.59
N LYS A 181 -23.55 0.37 -12.89
CA LYS A 181 -22.56 -0.33 -13.73
C LYS A 181 -21.52 0.65 -14.28
N ASN A 182 -20.25 0.26 -14.26
CA ASN A 182 -19.19 0.96 -14.99
C ASN A 182 -19.16 0.52 -16.48
N ASP A 183 -18.23 1.09 -17.26
CA ASP A 183 -18.05 0.76 -18.68
C ASP A 183 -17.68 -0.71 -18.94
N ASN A 184 -17.12 -1.39 -17.94
CA ASN A 184 -16.79 -2.82 -17.97
C ASN A 184 -17.95 -3.71 -17.52
N ALA A 185 -19.12 -3.12 -17.23
CA ALA A 185 -20.29 -3.76 -16.64
C ALA A 185 -20.12 -4.29 -15.20
N ASP A 186 -19.07 -3.87 -14.49
CA ASP A 186 -18.86 -4.19 -13.08
C ASP A 186 -19.81 -3.37 -12.20
N LEU A 187 -20.22 -3.94 -11.07
CA LEU A 187 -21.03 -3.24 -10.09
C LEU A 187 -20.15 -2.30 -9.27
N MET A 188 -20.46 -1.01 -9.35
CA MET A 188 -19.85 0.06 -8.58
C MET A 188 -20.63 0.31 -7.31
N TYR A 189 -19.91 0.35 -6.21
CA TYR A 189 -20.40 0.67 -4.87
C TYR A 189 -19.70 1.93 -4.37
N GLN A 190 -20.33 2.63 -3.44
CA GLN A 190 -19.82 3.88 -2.87
C GLN A 190 -19.96 3.86 -1.36
N LEU A 191 -18.83 3.73 -0.68
CA LEU A 191 -18.76 3.87 0.76
C LEU A 191 -18.89 5.36 1.11
N PRO A 192 -19.82 5.73 2.00
CA PRO A 192 -20.04 7.11 2.45
C PRO A 192 -18.79 7.83 2.95
N SER A 193 -18.76 9.15 2.75
CA SER A 193 -17.65 10.01 3.21
C SER A 193 -17.43 9.97 4.72
N GLN A 194 -18.47 9.71 5.52
CA GLN A 194 -18.37 9.56 6.98
C GLN A 194 -17.44 8.42 7.43
N PHE A 195 -17.18 7.43 6.56
CA PHE A 195 -16.21 6.35 6.84
C PHE A 195 -14.79 6.69 6.38
N ILE A 196 -14.60 7.83 5.72
CA ILE A 196 -13.30 8.32 5.27
C ILE A 196 -12.74 9.21 6.36
N LYS A 197 -11.67 8.76 7.01
CA LYS A 197 -11.00 9.51 8.08
C LYS A 197 -10.26 10.73 7.52
N GLY A 198 -9.69 10.59 6.33
CA GLY A 198 -8.89 11.61 5.68
C GLY A 198 -7.84 10.98 4.77
N TYR A 199 -6.85 11.78 4.38
CA TYR A 199 -5.71 11.29 3.62
C TYR A 199 -4.37 11.80 4.15
N VAL A 200 -3.31 11.09 3.81
CA VAL A 200 -1.93 11.48 4.09
C VAL A 200 -1.13 11.53 2.80
N ASN A 201 -0.41 12.61 2.55
CA ASN A 201 0.64 12.61 1.54
C ASN A 201 1.88 11.95 2.15
N HIS A 202 2.20 10.72 1.74
CA HIS A 202 3.29 9.96 2.34
C HIS A 202 4.68 10.51 2.03
N ARG A 203 4.81 11.38 1.02
CA ARG A 203 6.08 12.07 0.71
C ARG A 203 6.30 13.32 1.57
N THR A 204 5.25 14.10 1.83
CA THR A 204 5.36 15.36 2.58
C THR A 204 5.03 15.24 4.06
N GLY A 205 4.32 14.18 4.45
CA GLY A 205 3.78 13.96 5.80
C GLY A 205 2.55 14.79 6.09
N GLU A 206 1.99 15.47 5.08
CA GLU A 206 0.78 16.27 5.23
C GLU A 206 -0.43 15.37 5.48
N ILE A 207 -1.20 15.72 6.52
CA ILE A 207 -2.40 14.99 6.94
C ILE A 207 -3.59 15.92 6.76
N VAL A 208 -4.56 15.50 5.96
CA VAL A 208 -5.83 16.20 5.79
C VAL A 208 -6.94 15.33 6.36
N LYS A 209 -7.52 15.80 7.47
CA LYS A 209 -8.64 15.12 8.13
C LYS A 209 -9.94 15.42 7.40
N ASN A 210 -10.83 14.44 7.35
CA ASN A 210 -12.18 14.68 6.91
C ASN A 210 -12.95 15.43 8.00
N THR A 211 -13.70 16.46 7.61
CA THR A 211 -14.54 17.27 8.49
C THR A 211 -16.03 17.11 8.20
N ALA A 212 -16.38 16.21 7.27
CA ALA A 212 -17.75 15.88 6.93
C ALA A 212 -18.46 15.12 8.05
#